data_AF-A0A2E8YVY7-F1
#
_entry.id   AF-A0A2E8YVY7-F1
#
_cell.length_a   1.000
_cell.length_b   1.000
_cell.length_c   1.000
_cell.angle_alpha   90.00
_cell.angle_beta   90.00
_cell.angle_gamma   90.00
#
_symmetry.space_group_name_H-M   'P 1'
#
loop_
_entity.id
_entity.type
_entity.pdbx_description
1 polymer ?
#
loop_
_entity_poly.entity_id
_entity_poly.type
_entity_poly.pdbx_seq_one_letter_code
_entity_poly.pdbx_strand_id
1 'polypeptide(L)'
;MGTEHAPNHVELRLEVLRHLAAVERTDPARSARVRMQALSLGRRHDRGDLAADAYQGALLLLLSELDEPSAEPALPGAAQDAPGSVK
;
A
#
# COMPACT_ATOMS: atom_id res chain seq x y z
N MET A 1 28.90 10.72 15.75
CA MET A 1 28.58 9.90 14.58
C MET A 1 27.31 9.14 14.92
N GLY A 2 26.16 9.56 14.40
CA GLY A 2 24.93 8.80 14.58
C GLY A 2 25.02 7.56 13.71
N THR A 3 24.95 6.36 14.28
CA THR A 3 24.73 5.17 13.48
C THR A 3 23.28 5.24 13.01
N GLU A 4 23.06 5.59 11.75
CA GLU A 4 21.77 5.42 11.09
C GLU A 4 21.39 3.94 11.21
N HIS A 5 20.48 3.62 12.11
CA HIS A 5 19.99 2.27 12.29
C HIS A 5 19.04 1.98 11.13
N ALA A 6 19.52 1.24 10.14
CA ALA A 6 18.65 0.76 9.07
C ALA A 6 17.58 -0.16 9.69
N PRO A 7 16.28 0.08 9.40
CA PRO A 7 15.22 -0.68 10.01
C PRO A 7 15.27 -2.14 9.58
N ASN A 8 15.07 -3.06 10.53
CA ASN A 8 15.04 -4.49 10.24
C ASN A 8 13.66 -4.94 9.71
N HIS A 9 13.53 -6.20 9.27
CA HIS A 9 12.27 -6.69 8.67
C HIS A 9 11.10 -6.72 9.67
N VAL A 10 11.35 -6.81 10.97
CA VAL A 10 10.30 -6.78 11.99
C VAL A 10 9.72 -5.38 12.11
N GLU A 11 10.57 -4.36 12.13
CA GLU A 11 10.16 -2.95 12.18
C GLU A 11 9.38 -2.55 10.92
N LEU A 12 9.88 -2.94 9.75
CA LEU A 12 9.18 -2.71 8.47
C LEU A 12 7.81 -3.39 8.42
N ARG A 13 7.70 -4.63 8.93
CA ARG A 13 6.42 -5.33 8.98
C ARG A 13 5.40 -4.62 9.90
N LEU A 14 5.85 -4.08 11.04
CA LEU A 14 4.99 -3.27 11.91
C LEU A 14 4.57 -1.97 11.24
N GLU A 15 5.45 -1.35 10.46
CA GLU A 15 5.13 -0.16 9.67
C GLU A 15 4.10 -0.45 8.58
N VAL A 16 4.23 -1.57 7.86
CA VAL A 16 3.24 -2.01 6.86
C VAL A 16 1.86 -2.19 7.49
N LEU A 17 1.79 -2.83 8.67
CA LEU A 17 0.53 -3.03 9.39
C LEU A 17 -0.13 -1.70 9.81
N ARG A 18 0.68 -0.72 10.23
CA ARG A 18 0.19 0.62 10.58
C ARG A 18 -0.39 1.35 9.37
N HIS A 19 0.31 1.34 8.24
CA HIS A 19 -0.18 1.98 6.99
C HIS A 19 -1.41 1.28 6.43
N LEU A 20 -1.45 -0.06 6.47
CA LEU A 20 -2.62 -0.84 6.08
C LEU A 20 -3.90 -0.44 6.83
N ALA A 21 -3.79 -0.17 8.14
CA ALA A 21 -4.91 0.27 8.95
C ALA A 21 -5.42 1.68 8.57
N ALA A 22 -4.53 2.54 8.08
CA ALA A 22 -4.90 3.86 7.57
C ALA A 22 -5.60 3.74 6.20
N VAL A 23 -5.02 2.96 5.29
CA VAL A 23 -5.53 2.75 3.92
C VAL A 23 -6.85 1.98 3.91
N GLU A 24 -7.10 1.08 4.86
CA GLU A 24 -8.33 0.27 4.92
C GLU A 24 -9.62 1.09 4.91
N ARG A 25 -9.60 2.33 5.43
CA ARG A 25 -10.77 3.21 5.46
C ARG A 25 -11.04 3.90 4.12
N THR A 26 -10.00 4.14 3.33
CA THR A 26 -10.06 4.95 2.09
C THR A 26 -10.00 4.09 0.84
N ASP A 27 -9.24 3.00 0.87
CA ASP A 27 -9.07 2.04 -0.24
C ASP A 27 -8.96 0.60 0.33
N PRO A 28 -10.09 -0.04 0.70
CA PRO A 28 -10.09 -1.39 1.26
C PRO A 28 -9.58 -2.44 0.27
N ALA A 29 -9.75 -2.20 -1.04
CA ALA A 29 -9.27 -3.10 -2.09
C ALA A 29 -7.74 -3.13 -2.14
N ARG A 30 -7.09 -1.96 -2.09
CA ARG A 30 -5.63 -1.87 -1.97
C ARG A 30 -5.13 -2.49 -0.67
N SER A 31 -5.78 -2.19 0.46
CA SER A 31 -5.42 -2.77 1.75
C SER A 31 -5.47 -4.32 1.72
N ALA A 32 -6.52 -4.90 1.13
CA ALA A 32 -6.62 -6.35 0.96
C ALA A 32 -5.52 -6.94 0.05
N ARG A 33 -5.21 -6.27 -1.06
CA ARG A 33 -4.15 -6.70 -1.99
C ARG A 33 -2.78 -6.73 -1.29
N VAL A 34 -2.42 -5.64 -0.61
CA VAL A 34 -1.15 -5.51 0.09
C VAL A 34 -1.04 -6.53 1.23
N ARG A 35 -2.14 -6.81 1.96
CA ARG A 35 -2.18 -7.89 2.97
C ARG A 35 -1.87 -9.26 2.37
N MET A 36 -2.44 -9.58 1.21
CA MET A 36 -2.18 -10.85 0.53
C MET A 36 -0.73 -10.97 0.05
N GLN A 37 -0.16 -9.88 -0.48
CA GLN A 37 1.26 -9.83 -0.85
C GLN A 37 2.16 -10.00 0.38
N ALA A 38 1.92 -9.25 1.46
CA ALA A 38 2.68 -9.33 2.70
C ALA A 38 2.65 -10.75 3.31
N LEU A 39 1.49 -11.41 3.29
CA LEU A 39 1.34 -12.80 3.74
C LEU A 39 2.15 -13.78 2.89
N SER A 40 2.10 -13.64 1.56
CA SER A 40 2.87 -14.48 0.64
C SER A 40 4.38 -14.33 0.86
N LEU A 41 4.85 -13.09 1.02
CA LEU A 41 6.26 -12.79 1.30
C LEU A 41 6.71 -13.37 2.63
N GLY A 42 5.91 -13.20 3.70
CA GLY A 42 6.22 -13.77 5.02
C GLY A 42 6.35 -15.29 4.97
N ARG A 43 5.41 -15.98 4.31
CA ARG A 43 5.49 -17.44 4.12
C ARG A 43 6.74 -17.89 3.36
N ARG A 44 7.13 -17.16 2.31
CA ARG A 44 8.35 -17.46 1.56
C ARG A 44 9.60 -17.25 2.41
N HIS A 45 9.63 -16.20 3.22
CA HIS A 45 10.72 -15.95 4.15
C HIS A 45 10.83 -17.05 5.22
N ASP A 46 9.70 -17.42 5.84
CA ASP A 46 9.64 -18.46 6.88
C ASP A 46 10.09 -19.83 6.36
N ARG A 47 9.85 -20.14 5.08
CA ARG A 47 10.32 -21.38 4.42
C ARG A 47 11.78 -21.33 3.95
N GLY A 48 12.44 -20.17 4.01
CA GLY A 48 13.77 -19.96 3.48
C GLY A 48 13.84 -19.74 1.95
N ASP A 49 12.68 -19.61 1.28
CA ASP A 49 12.59 -19.32 -0.17
C ASP A 49 12.90 -17.86 -0.49
N LEU A 50 13.00 -17.00 0.52
CA LEU A 50 13.26 -15.56 0.40
C LEU A 50 14.24 -15.12 1.49
N ALA A 51 15.44 -14.70 1.08
CA ALA A 51 16.46 -14.18 1.98
C ALA A 51 15.96 -12.93 2.74
N ALA A 52 16.52 -12.69 3.93
CA ALA A 52 16.11 -11.58 4.79
C ALA A 52 16.20 -10.21 4.08
N ASP A 53 17.28 -9.94 3.36
CA ASP A 53 17.47 -8.67 2.64
C ASP A 53 16.44 -8.49 1.51
N ALA A 54 16.14 -9.56 0.79
CA ALA A 54 15.11 -9.54 -0.25
C ALA A 54 13.69 -9.38 0.35
N TYR A 55 13.46 -9.95 1.54
CA TYR A 55 12.21 -9.75 2.28
C TYR A 55 12.06 -8.31 2.76
N GLN A 56 13.13 -7.69 3.29
CA GLN A 56 13.14 -6.27 3.67
C GLN A 56 12.84 -5.37 2.46
N GLY A 57 13.51 -5.60 1.33
CA GLY A 57 13.25 -4.85 0.10
C GLY A 57 11.80 -4.98 -0.37
N ALA A 58 11.23 -6.17 -0.28
CA ALA A 58 9.83 -6.39 -0.62
C ALA A 58 8.86 -5.68 0.34
N LEU A 59 9.16 -5.62 1.64
CA LEU A 59 8.36 -4.86 2.61
C LEU A 59 8.40 -3.35 2.34
N LEU A 60 9.57 -2.80 1.97
CA LEU A 60 9.71 -1.39 1.58
C LEU A 60 8.87 -1.05 0.35
N LEU A 61 8.82 -1.93 -0.64
CA LEU A 61 7.95 -1.74 -1.82
C LEU A 61 6.47 -1.71 -1.45
N LEU A 62 6.03 -2.56 -0.51
CA LEU A 62 4.65 -2.53 -0.01
C LEU A 62 4.34 -1.24 0.74
N LEU A 63 5.30 -0.69 1.50
CA LEU A 63 5.13 0.63 2.13
C LEU A 63 4.94 1.71 1.08
N SER A 64 5.77 1.72 0.03
CA SER A 64 5.62 2.67 -1.07
C SER A 64 4.25 2.58 -1.76
N GLU A 65 3.71 1.36 -1.99
CA GLU A 65 2.35 1.18 -2.56
C GLU A 65 1.25 1.74 -1.63
N LEU A 66 1.45 1.68 -0.31
CA LEU A 66 0.50 2.22 0.67
C LEU A 66 0.60 3.74 0.82
N ASP A 67 1.78 4.32 0.59
CA ASP A 67 2.01 5.78 0.63
C ASP A 67 1.53 6.49 -0.64
N GLU A 68 1.37 5.77 -1.76
CA GLU A 68 0.81 6.36 -2.97
C GLU A 68 -0.63 6.85 -2.71
N PRO A 69 -0.96 8.12 -3.02
CA PRO A 69 -2.31 8.62 -2.84
C PRO A 69 -3.31 7.77 -3.62
N SER A 70 -4.45 7.47 -3.01
CA SER A 70 -5.53 6.77 -3.70
C SER A 70 -6.00 7.64 -4.86
N ALA A 71 -5.76 7.20 -6.10
CA ALA A 71 -6.30 7.87 -7.26
C ALA A 71 -7.83 7.90 -7.10
N GLU A 72 -8.40 9.10 -6.93
CA GLU A 72 -9.85 9.25 -6.99
C GLU A 72 -10.32 8.68 -8.33
N PRO A 73 -11.36 7.83 -8.35
CA PRO A 73 -12.00 7.50 -9.61
C PRO A 73 -12.58 8.81 -10.14
N ALA A 74 -11.96 9.39 -11.18
CA ALA A 74 -12.48 10.56 -11.86
C ALA A 74 -13.92 10.24 -12.28
N LEU A 75 -14.91 10.88 -11.62
CA LEU A 75 -16.32 10.72 -11.93
C LEU A 75 -16.55 11.20 -13.38
N PRO A 76 -16.92 10.32 -14.32
CA PRO A 76 -17.35 10.76 -15.64
C PRO A 76 -18.78 11.33 -15.49
N GLY A 77 -18.91 12.62 -15.21
CA GLY A 77 -20.25 13.21 -15.03
C GLY A 77 -20.36 14.71 -14.75
N ALA A 78 -19.27 15.45 -14.61
CA ALA A 78 -19.34 16.91 -14.39
C ALA A 78 -19.34 17.72 -15.71
N ALA A 79 -19.97 17.19 -16.77
CA ALA A 79 -20.18 17.90 -18.01
C ALA A 79 -21.66 18.26 -18.18
N GLN A 80 -22.01 19.43 -17.64
CA GLN A 80 -22.96 20.41 -18.20
C GLN A 80 -24.39 19.92 -18.46
N ASP A 81 -25.21 19.98 -17.41
CA ASP A 81 -26.64 20.33 -17.55
C ASP A 81 -26.72 21.80 -18.02
N ALA A 82 -26.82 22.02 -19.33
CA ALA A 82 -27.28 23.29 -19.86
C ALA A 82 -28.80 23.24 -20.00
N PRO A 83 -29.57 24.13 -19.37
CA PRO A 83 -31.01 24.06 -19.39
C PRO A 83 -31.52 24.34 -20.80
N GLY A 84 -32.40 23.46 -21.28
CA GLY A 84 -33.20 23.71 -22.46
C GLY A 84 -33.93 25.04 -22.32
N SER A 85 -33.76 25.91 -23.31
CA SER A 85 -34.61 27.07 -23.49
C SER A 85 -35.33 26.93 -24.82
N VAL A 86 -36.62 26.65 -24.70
CA VAL A 86 -37.62 26.66 -25.75
C VAL A 86 -37.74 28.07 -26.31
N LYS A 87 -37.59 28.22 -27.62
CA LYS A 87 -38.50 28.99 -28.49
C LYS A 87 -38.17 28.76 -29.96
#